data_AF-A0A952JNQ9-F1
#
_entry.id   AF-A0A952JNQ9-F1
#
_cell.length_a   1.000
_cell.length_b   1.000
_cell.length_c   1.000
_cell.angle_alpha   90.00
_cell.angle_beta   90.00
_cell.angle_gamma   90.00
#
_symmetry.space_group_name_H-M   'P 1'
#
loop_
_entity.id
_entity.type
_entity.pdbx_description
1 polymer ?
#
loop_
_entity_poly.entity_id
_entity_poly.type
_entity_poly.pdbx_seq_one_letter_code
_entity_poly.pdbx_strand_id
1 'polypeptide(L)'
;MSDRAKVMTLIILLISFFCYTLFLYKENYSSNAEYGSIADKGKRLWQEKNCNSCHQIYGLGGYLGPDLTNVYSQRSEVYIKAFLQAGTNVMPNFHLTEEQMNEIMAYFKSIDSSGYATPAKLKTNYDGTIER
;
A
#
# COMPACT_ATOMS: atom_id res chain seq x y z
N MET A 1 46.16 1.12 -13.30
CA MET A 1 45.05 0.74 -14.19
C MET A 1 44.92 1.80 -15.28
N SER A 2 45.05 1.43 -16.56
CA SER A 2 44.98 2.39 -17.68
C SER A 2 43.62 3.07 -17.74
N ASP A 3 43.56 4.35 -18.13
CA ASP A 3 42.29 5.08 -18.26
C ASP A 3 41.34 4.43 -19.28
N ARG A 4 41.90 3.74 -20.28
CA ARG A 4 41.11 2.92 -21.21
C ARG A 4 40.38 1.78 -20.51
N ALA A 5 41.02 1.13 -19.54
CA ALA A 5 40.40 0.04 -18.78
C ALA A 5 39.24 0.56 -17.91
N LYS A 6 39.39 1.74 -17.29
CA LYS A 6 38.31 2.37 -16.50
C LYS A 6 37.09 2.72 -17.36
N VAL A 7 37.32 3.29 -18.55
CA VAL A 7 36.25 3.63 -19.50
C VAL A 7 35.53 2.37 -19.97
N MET A 8 36.25 1.30 -20.27
CA MET A 8 35.64 0.02 -20.65
C MET A 8 34.79 -0.57 -19.52
N THR A 9 35.29 -0.55 -18.28
CA THR A 9 34.51 -1.01 -17.11
C THR A 9 33.24 -0.19 -16.93
N LEU A 10 33.31 1.15 -17.05
CA LEU A 10 32.14 2.03 -16.95
C LEU A 10 31.08 1.69 -18.01
N ILE A 11 31.50 1.50 -19.27
CA ILE A 11 30.60 1.17 -20.37
C ILE A 11 29.91 -0.18 -20.12
N ILE A 12 30.64 -1.19 -19.65
CA ILE A 12 30.09 -2.51 -19.34
C ILE A 12 29.04 -2.41 -18.22
N LEU A 13 29.33 -1.65 -17.15
CA LEU A 13 28.38 -1.44 -16.06
C LEU A 13 27.12 -0.72 -16.52
N LEU A 14 27.26 0.32 -17.36
CA LEU A 14 26.11 1.03 -17.91
C LEU A 14 25.27 0.11 -18.82
N ILE A 15 25.90 -0.63 -19.74
CA ILE A 15 25.20 -1.57 -20.61
C ILE A 15 24.48 -2.64 -19.78
N SER A 16 25.15 -3.22 -18.77
CA SER A 16 24.54 -4.19 -17.87
C SER A 16 23.34 -3.60 -17.13
N PHE A 17 23.46 -2.39 -16.59
CA PHE A 17 22.37 -1.68 -15.93
C PHE A 17 21.18 -1.44 -16.87
N PHE A 18 21.42 -0.94 -18.09
CA PHE A 18 20.37 -0.69 -19.06
C PHE A 18 19.73 -2.00 -19.56
N CYS A 19 20.51 -3.03 -19.87
CA CYS A 19 19.99 -4.34 -20.26
C CYS A 19 19.14 -4.96 -19.14
N TYR A 20 19.62 -4.91 -17.90
CA TYR A 20 18.89 -5.41 -16.74
C TYR A 20 17.59 -4.64 -16.50
N THR A 21 17.65 -3.31 -16.59
CA THR A 21 16.46 -2.45 -16.49
C THR A 21 15.46 -2.80 -17.58
N LEU A 22 15.87 -2.87 -18.85
CA LEU A 22 15.00 -3.23 -19.96
C LEU A 22 14.40 -4.63 -19.80
N PHE A 23 15.18 -5.60 -19.32
CA PHE A 23 14.71 -6.95 -19.03
C PHE A 23 13.65 -6.95 -17.93
N LEU A 24 13.91 -6.30 -16.79
CA LEU A 24 12.96 -6.17 -15.70
C LEU A 24 11.66 -5.49 -16.15
N TYR A 25 11.76 -4.38 -16.88
CA TYR A 25 10.58 -3.64 -17.35
C TYR A 25 9.81 -4.37 -18.45
N LYS A 26 10.44 -5.30 -19.18
CA LYS A 26 9.76 -6.11 -20.21
C LYS A 26 9.08 -7.35 -19.61
N GLU A 27 9.71 -8.01 -18.64
CA GLU A 27 9.20 -9.27 -18.06
C GLU A 27 8.22 -9.02 -16.90
N ASN A 28 8.41 -7.95 -16.12
CA ASN A 28 7.49 -7.56 -15.04
C ASN A 28 6.34 -6.65 -15.53
N TYR A 29 6.24 -6.38 -16.83
CA TYR A 29 4.98 -5.95 -17.46
C TYR A 29 4.11 -7.18 -17.84
N SER A 30 4.18 -8.23 -17.02
CA SER A 30 3.17 -9.27 -16.99
C SER A 30 1.94 -8.66 -16.33
N SER A 31 0.90 -8.44 -17.14
CA SER A 31 -0.43 -7.94 -16.82
C SER A 31 -1.24 -8.82 -15.85
N ASN A 32 -0.57 -9.48 -14.90
CA ASN A 32 -1.14 -10.43 -13.93
C ASN A 32 -1.14 -9.90 -12.49
N ALA A 33 -0.55 -8.73 -12.22
CA ALA A 33 -1.16 -7.85 -11.24
C ALA A 33 -2.35 -7.23 -11.95
N GLU A 34 -3.58 -7.53 -11.52
CA GLU A 34 -4.75 -6.74 -11.87
C GLU A 34 -4.31 -5.26 -11.80
N TYR A 35 -4.15 -4.60 -12.94
CA TYR A 35 -3.96 -3.16 -13.01
C TYR A 35 -5.23 -2.67 -13.67
N GLY A 36 -6.27 -2.54 -12.85
CA GLY A 36 -7.63 -2.30 -13.32
C GLY A 36 -8.73 -2.85 -12.42
N SER A 37 -8.39 -3.58 -11.34
CA SER A 37 -9.41 -3.95 -10.36
C SER A 37 -9.95 -2.71 -9.67
N ILE A 38 -11.18 -2.81 -9.17
CA ILE A 38 -11.79 -1.75 -8.37
C ILE A 38 -10.94 -1.46 -7.11
N ALA A 39 -10.24 -2.48 -6.59
CA ALA A 39 -9.33 -2.33 -5.45
C ALA A 39 -8.06 -1.53 -5.80
N ASP A 40 -7.52 -1.64 -7.02
CA ASP A 40 -6.35 -0.84 -7.43
C ASP A 40 -6.71 0.62 -7.59
N LYS A 41 -7.91 0.91 -8.13
CA LYS A 41 -8.43 2.28 -8.17
C LYS A 41 -8.58 2.83 -6.75
N GLY A 42 -9.10 2.04 -5.81
CA GLY A 42 -9.18 2.41 -4.40
C GLY A 42 -7.81 2.66 -3.76
N LYS A 43 -6.80 1.84 -4.08
CA LYS A 43 -5.41 2.04 -3.64
C LYS A 43 -4.84 3.34 -4.20
N ARG A 44 -5.10 3.66 -5.46
CA ARG A 44 -4.69 4.95 -6.06
C ARG A 44 -5.40 6.11 -5.37
N LEU A 45 -6.70 6.00 -5.14
CA LEU A 45 -7.47 7.02 -4.41
C LEU A 45 -6.93 7.25 -3.00
N TRP A 46 -6.58 6.18 -2.26
CA TRP A 46 -5.92 6.27 -0.95
C TRP A 46 -4.64 7.11 -0.99
N GLN A 47 -3.84 6.94 -2.04
CA GLN A 47 -2.59 7.68 -2.25
C GLN A 47 -2.86 9.13 -2.67
N GLU A 48 -3.75 9.34 -3.65
CA GLU A 48 -4.08 10.66 -4.20
C GLU A 48 -4.75 11.58 -3.15
N LYS A 49 -5.55 11.02 -2.25
CA LYS A 49 -6.17 11.74 -1.12
C LYS A 49 -5.25 11.83 0.10
N ASN A 50 -4.03 11.30 0.01
CA ASN A 50 -3.01 11.32 1.05
C ASN A 50 -3.49 10.71 2.38
N CYS A 51 -4.38 9.70 2.33
CA CYS A 51 -4.92 9.05 3.52
C CYS A 51 -3.80 8.42 4.38
N ASN A 52 -2.75 7.92 3.72
CA ASN A 52 -1.57 7.32 4.36
C ASN A 52 -0.79 8.29 5.27
N SER A 53 -0.97 9.60 5.12
CA SER A 53 -0.29 10.58 5.98
C SER A 53 -0.83 10.59 7.40
N CYS A 54 -2.08 10.16 7.58
CA CYS A 54 -2.73 10.10 8.88
C CYS A 54 -2.99 8.67 9.35
N HIS A 55 -3.33 7.76 8.42
CA HIS A 55 -3.70 6.38 8.72
C HIS A 55 -2.61 5.39 8.29
N GLN A 56 -2.73 4.14 8.77
CA GLN A 56 -1.82 3.05 8.47
C GLN A 56 -2.50 1.93 7.68
N ILE A 57 -1.66 1.19 6.95
CA ILE A 57 -1.96 -0.12 6.38
C ILE A 57 -0.78 -1.04 6.73
N TYR A 58 -1.04 -2.18 7.35
CA TYR A 58 -0.07 -3.10 7.95
C TYR A 58 0.91 -2.42 8.93
N GLY A 59 0.44 -1.44 9.71
CA GLY A 59 1.28 -0.64 10.61
C GLY A 59 2.18 0.37 9.90
N LEU A 60 2.06 0.54 8.58
CA LEU A 60 2.84 1.49 7.79
C LEU A 60 1.99 2.70 7.41
N GLY A 61 2.42 3.89 7.78
CA GLY A 61 1.72 5.15 7.50
C GLY A 61 1.81 6.14 8.65
N GLY A 62 0.87 7.08 8.69
CA GLY A 62 0.71 8.05 9.77
C GLY A 62 0.05 7.45 11.01
N TYR A 63 0.29 8.06 12.18
CA TYR A 63 -0.24 7.60 13.47
C TYR A 63 -1.34 8.52 14.03
N LEU A 64 -1.83 9.46 13.23
CA LEU A 64 -2.86 10.41 13.66
C LEU A 64 -4.25 9.76 13.69
N GLY A 65 -4.52 8.88 12.73
CA GLY A 65 -5.70 8.03 12.65
C GLY A 65 -5.34 6.57 12.95
N PRO A 66 -6.35 5.72 13.21
CA PRO A 66 -6.14 4.28 13.42
C PRO A 66 -5.63 3.59 12.16
N ASP A 67 -4.99 2.44 12.35
CA ASP A 67 -4.70 1.49 11.27
C ASP A 67 -6.01 0.95 10.67
N LEU A 68 -6.10 0.97 9.33
CA LEU A 68 -7.30 0.59 8.59
C LEU A 68 -7.17 -0.75 7.85
N THR A 69 -6.11 -1.53 8.09
CA THR A 69 -5.85 -2.82 7.41
C THR A 69 -7.04 -3.75 7.45
N ASN A 70 -7.68 -3.89 8.62
CA ASN A 70 -8.81 -4.79 8.81
C ASN A 70 -10.11 -4.03 9.11
N VAL A 71 -10.23 -2.78 8.64
CA VAL A 71 -11.43 -1.98 8.92
C VAL A 71 -12.70 -2.59 8.30
N TYR A 72 -12.55 -3.29 7.17
CA TYR A 72 -13.67 -3.84 6.41
C TYR A 72 -14.39 -4.97 7.16
N SER A 73 -13.65 -5.82 7.88
CA SER A 73 -14.21 -6.87 8.74
C SER A 73 -14.59 -6.35 10.14
N GLN A 74 -13.92 -5.31 10.64
CA GLN A 74 -14.17 -4.74 11.96
C GLN A 74 -15.39 -3.80 12.02
N ARG A 75 -15.83 -3.25 10.89
CA ARG A 75 -16.92 -2.29 10.79
C ARG A 75 -17.83 -2.63 9.63
N SER A 76 -19.12 -2.27 9.74
CA SER A 76 -20.05 -2.47 8.63
C SER A 76 -19.72 -1.52 7.48
N GLU A 77 -20.05 -1.95 6.25
CA GLU A 77 -19.85 -1.11 5.06
C GLU A 77 -20.57 0.25 5.17
N VAL A 78 -21.79 0.24 5.71
CA VAL A 78 -22.58 1.45 5.96
C VAL A 78 -21.86 2.40 6.90
N TYR A 79 -21.23 1.87 7.96
CA TYR A 79 -20.47 2.70 8.90
C TYR A 79 -19.27 3.37 8.23
N ILE A 80 -18.49 2.61 7.46
CA ILE A 80 -17.28 3.14 6.79
C ILE A 80 -17.67 4.23 5.79
N LYS A 81 -18.70 3.98 4.96
CA LYS A 81 -19.20 4.96 3.99
C LYS A 81 -19.70 6.23 4.66
N ALA A 82 -20.51 6.11 5.71
CA ALA A 82 -21.01 7.26 6.47
C ALA A 82 -19.88 8.06 7.11
N PHE A 83 -18.86 7.39 7.66
CA PHE A 83 -17.72 8.06 8.28
C PHE A 83 -16.88 8.84 7.25
N LEU A 84 -16.62 8.25 6.08
CA LEU A 84 -15.90 8.92 4.98
C LEU A 84 -16.67 10.12 4.43
N GLN A 85 -18.01 10.09 4.43
CA GLN A 85 -18.86 11.19 4.00
C GLN A 85 -18.97 12.31 5.03
N ALA A 86 -18.96 11.98 6.32
CA ALA A 86 -19.08 12.98 7.38
C ALA A 86 -17.74 13.66 7.69
N GLY A 87 -16.66 12.87 7.76
CA GLY A 87 -15.39 13.31 8.32
C GLY A 87 -15.49 13.62 9.82
N THR A 88 -14.45 14.26 10.34
CA THR A 88 -14.37 14.79 11.71
C THR A 88 -13.70 16.17 11.68
N ASN A 89 -13.45 16.78 12.85
CA ASN A 89 -12.66 18.02 12.94
C ASN A 89 -11.20 17.84 12.50
N VAL A 90 -10.70 16.60 12.44
CA VAL A 90 -9.31 16.28 12.07
C VAL A 90 -9.26 15.57 10.72
N MET A 91 -10.13 14.57 10.51
CA MET A 91 -10.25 13.86 9.24
C MET A 91 -11.17 14.64 8.31
N PRO A 92 -10.68 15.20 7.19
CA PRO A 92 -11.50 16.02 6.33
C PRO A 92 -12.55 15.18 5.59
N ASN A 93 -13.64 15.83 5.20
CA ASN A 93 -14.55 15.29 4.20
C ASN A 93 -13.91 15.44 2.82
N PHE A 94 -13.58 14.32 2.17
CA PHE A 94 -12.93 14.32 0.84
C PHE A 94 -13.91 14.50 -0.32
N HIS A 95 -15.22 14.61 -0.04
CA HIS A 95 -16.29 14.74 -1.03
C HIS A 95 -16.21 13.66 -2.12
N LEU A 96 -15.97 12.40 -1.69
CA LEU A 96 -15.84 11.27 -2.60
C LEU A 96 -17.16 11.03 -3.36
N THR A 97 -17.06 10.73 -4.64
CA THR A 97 -18.19 10.24 -5.43
C THR A 97 -18.59 8.83 -4.98
N GLU A 98 -19.79 8.39 -5.36
CA GLU A 98 -20.23 7.02 -5.07
C GLU A 98 -19.29 5.97 -5.69
N GLU A 99 -18.78 6.23 -6.90
CA GLU A 99 -17.78 5.36 -7.55
C GLU A 99 -16.49 5.28 -6.72
N GLN A 100 -15.94 6.43 -6.31
CA GLN A 100 -14.74 6.51 -5.47
C GLN A 100 -14.93 5.83 -4.10
N MET A 101 -16.14 5.93 -3.55
CA MET A 101 -16.51 5.25 -2.32
C MET A 101 -16.48 3.73 -2.50
N ASN A 102 -16.98 3.21 -3.61
CA ASN A 102 -16.94 1.78 -3.89
C ASN A 102 -15.51 1.30 -4.18
N GLU A 103 -14.69 2.13 -4.84
CA GLU A 103 -13.27 1.89 -5.05
C GLU A 103 -12.49 1.74 -3.73
N ILE A 104 -12.63 2.70 -2.81
CA ILE A 104 -11.93 2.62 -1.52
C ILE A 104 -12.43 1.43 -0.68
N MET A 105 -13.71 1.08 -0.77
CA MET A 105 -14.26 -0.09 -0.10
C MET A 105 -13.71 -1.39 -0.66
N ALA A 106 -13.56 -1.50 -1.98
CA ALA A 106 -12.92 -2.67 -2.60
C ALA A 106 -11.45 -2.78 -2.18
N TYR A 107 -10.75 -1.65 -2.06
CA TYR A 107 -9.39 -1.62 -1.54
C TYR A 107 -9.33 -2.12 -0.09
N PHE A 108 -10.18 -1.59 0.80
CA PHE A 108 -10.27 -2.05 2.18
C PHE A 108 -10.61 -3.55 2.29
N LYS A 109 -11.51 -4.05 1.45
CA LYS A 109 -11.82 -5.49 1.40
C LYS A 109 -10.62 -6.34 0.95
N SER A 110 -9.83 -5.86 0.00
CA SER A 110 -8.65 -6.54 -0.53
C SER A 110 -7.51 -6.60 0.49
N ILE A 111 -7.26 -5.52 1.22
CA ILE A 111 -6.22 -5.50 2.26
C ILE A 111 -6.61 -6.32 3.50
N ASP A 112 -7.90 -6.34 3.85
CA ASP A 112 -8.42 -7.07 5.00
C ASP A 112 -8.23 -8.58 4.83
N SER A 113 -8.44 -9.09 3.61
CA SER A 113 -8.25 -10.51 3.29
C SER A 113 -6.79 -10.93 3.12
N SER A 114 -5.86 -9.99 2.92
CA SER A 114 -4.45 -10.28 2.64
C SER A 114 -3.55 -10.24 3.86
N GLY A 115 -4.01 -9.74 5.01
CA GLY A 115 -3.24 -9.81 6.26
C GLY A 115 -3.86 -9.01 7.41
N TYR A 116 -3.15 -8.96 8.54
CA TYR A 116 -3.61 -8.25 9.75
C TYR A 116 -2.70 -7.06 10.10
N ALA A 117 -3.28 -5.95 10.59
CA ALA A 117 -2.59 -4.73 11.03
C ALA A 117 -1.56 -4.99 12.14
N THR A 118 -1.91 -5.88 13.06
CA THR A 118 -1.10 -6.21 14.23
C THR A 118 -1.24 -7.71 14.43
N PRO A 119 -0.14 -8.45 14.62
CA PRO A 119 -0.27 -9.81 15.09
C PRO A 119 -0.94 -9.74 16.47
N ALA A 120 -2.08 -10.41 16.62
CA ALA A 120 -2.89 -10.42 17.84
C ALA A 120 -1.98 -10.57 19.07
N LYS A 121 -2.22 -9.78 20.13
CA LYS A 121 -1.55 -9.83 21.45
C LYS A 121 -0.38 -10.81 21.48
N LEU A 122 0.76 -10.37 20.96
CA LEU A 122 1.96 -11.19 20.94
C LEU A 122 2.28 -11.58 22.38
N LYS A 123 2.15 -12.86 22.71
CA LYS A 123 2.54 -13.34 24.03
C LYS A 123 4.06 -13.34 24.05
N THR A 124 4.62 -12.36 24.75
CA THR A 124 6.06 -12.24 24.92
C THR A 124 6.50 -13.24 25.99
N ASN A 125 7.38 -14.15 25.59
CA ASN A 125 8.06 -15.06 26.49
C ASN A 125 9.09 -14.29 27.34
N TYR A 126 9.54 -14.91 28.43
CA TYR A 126 10.51 -14.29 29.35
C TYR A 126 11.88 -14.01 28.69
N ASP A 127 12.18 -14.68 27.57
CA ASP A 127 13.39 -14.53 26.77
C ASP A 127 13.27 -13.46 25.66
N GLY A 128 12.12 -12.77 25.60
CA GLY A 128 11.83 -11.75 24.59
C GLY A 128 11.36 -12.32 23.25
N THR A 129 11.18 -13.64 23.11
CA THR A 129 10.55 -14.24 21.94
C THR A 129 9.03 -14.08 21.98
N ILE A 130 8.38 -14.30 20.84
CA ILE A 130 6.96 -14.04 20.65
C ILE A 130 6.28 -15.32 20.18
N GLU A 131 5.25 -15.78 20.91
CA GLU A 131 4.35 -16.85 20.47
C GLU A 131 3.34 -16.29 19.46
N ARG A 132 3.17 -17.03 18.35
CA ARG A 132 2.33 -16.67 17.21
C ARG A 132 1.10 -17.56 17.14
#